data_AF-A0A250IPQ4-F1
#
_entry.id   AF-A0A250IPQ4-F1
#
_cell.length_a   1.000
_cell.length_b   1.000
_cell.length_c   1.000
_cell.angle_alpha   90.00
_cell.angle_beta   90.00
_cell.angle_gamma   90.00
#
_symmetry.space_group_name_H-M   'P 1'
#
loop_
_entity.id
_entity.type
_entity.pdbx_description
1 polymer ?
#
loop_
_entity_poly.entity_id
_entity_poly.type
_entity_poly.pdbx_seq_one_letter_code
_entity_poly.pdbx_strand_id
1 'polypeptide(L)'
;MGLAGFLLVLVASLGAQAEPPSSTLLPGRKPDSREPWGAFLGRAAHEAIGIEYTLQHPSSIVFLDTASLSTIVKEGKLGDPERLSEFVRLLRPDITDTRLLVLFEIKPNDEESRREGRGQVGRYLAALNEAVTPDKKLVGGTGFEGSLFLEFENGGALWQLSWHTPEPGLTLYRWSYRRKKPNASWKERAAQKAEELPRVEIAQRGELAEQAIRAAYGRGEWPKEFQGQVYLPVDCR
;
A
#
# COMPACT_ATOMS: atom_id res chain seq x y z
N MET A 1 -45.95 -53.41 1.33
CA MET A 1 -46.75 -52.52 0.46
C MET A 1 -47.50 -51.58 1.39
N GLY A 2 -47.32 -50.27 1.45
CA GLY A 2 -46.69 -49.31 0.55
C GLY A 2 -47.62 -48.07 0.50
N LEU A 3 -47.15 -46.94 1.03
CA LEU A 3 -47.56 -45.54 0.77
C LEU A 3 -49.04 -45.14 1.07
N ALA A 4 -49.40 -43.91 1.47
CA ALA A 4 -48.72 -42.62 1.44
C ALA A 4 -49.28 -41.71 2.56
N GLY A 5 -48.40 -41.08 3.33
CA GLY A 5 -48.72 -39.90 4.14
C GLY A 5 -48.33 -38.65 3.36
N PHE A 6 -49.32 -37.84 3.02
CA PHE A 6 -49.15 -36.46 2.55
C PHE A 6 -48.50 -35.64 3.68
N LEU A 7 -47.40 -34.94 3.40
CA LEU A 7 -47.10 -33.71 4.13
C LEU A 7 -46.39 -32.72 3.21
N LEU A 8 -47.03 -31.55 3.08
CA LEU A 8 -46.53 -30.34 2.46
C LEU A 8 -45.13 -29.98 3.00
N VAL A 9 -44.22 -29.63 2.11
CA VAL A 9 -43.00 -28.88 2.46
C VAL A 9 -43.07 -27.51 1.81
N LEU A 10 -43.10 -26.48 2.67
CA LEU A 10 -42.99 -25.07 2.32
C LEU A 10 -41.75 -24.82 1.47
N VAL A 11 -41.93 -24.05 0.40
CA VAL A 11 -40.85 -23.46 -0.38
C VAL A 11 -40.25 -22.31 0.42
N ALA A 12 -39.04 -22.49 0.93
CA ALA A 12 -38.17 -21.41 1.36
C ALA A 12 -37.04 -21.27 0.34
N SER A 13 -37.10 -20.19 -0.45
CA SER A 13 -36.04 -19.77 -1.35
C SER A 13 -34.87 -19.20 -0.54
N LEU A 14 -33.74 -19.88 -0.54
CA LEU A 14 -32.44 -19.36 -0.12
C LEU A 14 -31.43 -19.67 -1.22
N GLY A 15 -30.90 -18.60 -1.82
CA GLY A 15 -29.94 -18.64 -2.90
C GLY A 15 -28.66 -19.35 -2.47
N ALA A 16 -28.26 -20.35 -3.23
CA ALA A 16 -26.92 -20.91 -3.16
C ALA A 16 -25.94 -19.88 -3.73
N GLN A 17 -25.35 -19.06 -2.85
CA GLN A 17 -24.03 -18.51 -3.11
C GLN A 17 -23.08 -19.70 -3.17
N ALA A 18 -22.54 -19.98 -4.36
CA ALA A 18 -21.47 -20.94 -4.50
C ALA A 18 -20.28 -20.49 -3.63
N GLU A 19 -19.89 -21.33 -2.68
CA GLU A 19 -18.65 -21.15 -1.92
C GLU A 19 -17.46 -21.06 -2.91
N PRO A 20 -16.54 -20.09 -2.75
CA PRO A 20 -15.32 -20.07 -3.55
C PRO A 20 -14.47 -21.30 -3.21
N PRO A 21 -13.85 -21.95 -4.21
CA PRO A 21 -13.13 -23.19 -4.00
C PRO A 21 -11.99 -23.02 -2.99
N SER A 22 -11.94 -23.99 -2.07
CA SER A 22 -10.95 -24.17 -1.03
C SER A 22 -9.53 -24.26 -1.58
N SER A 23 -8.64 -23.39 -1.06
CA SER A 23 -7.23 -23.67 -0.78
C SER A 23 -6.52 -24.68 -1.69
N THR A 24 -6.34 -24.35 -2.97
CA THR A 24 -5.31 -25.00 -3.81
C THR A 24 -4.13 -24.06 -3.95
N LEU A 25 -3.02 -24.49 -3.35
CA LEU A 25 -1.65 -24.00 -3.49
C LEU A 25 -1.41 -23.27 -4.82
N LEU A 26 -1.30 -21.94 -4.75
CA LEU A 26 -0.84 -21.10 -5.85
C LEU A 26 0.68 -20.93 -5.72
N PRO A 27 1.46 -20.99 -6.81
CA PRO A 27 2.91 -20.79 -6.76
C PRO A 27 3.27 -19.47 -6.08
N GLY A 28 4.23 -19.50 -5.14
CA GLY A 28 4.73 -18.32 -4.43
C GLY A 28 4.28 -18.22 -2.97
N ARG A 29 3.02 -18.58 -2.66
CA ARG A 29 2.51 -18.45 -1.27
C ARG A 29 3.01 -19.58 -0.39
N LYS A 30 3.58 -19.26 0.78
CA LYS A 30 3.79 -20.26 1.83
C LYS A 30 2.44 -20.93 2.16
N PRO A 31 2.33 -22.27 2.14
CA PRO A 31 1.06 -22.99 2.29
C PRO A 31 0.27 -22.64 3.56
N ASP A 32 0.95 -22.10 4.57
CA ASP A 32 0.45 -21.73 5.90
C ASP A 32 0.21 -20.21 6.09
N SER A 33 0.45 -19.37 5.07
CA SER A 33 0.25 -17.92 5.19
C SER A 33 -1.23 -17.60 5.44
N ARG A 34 -1.51 -16.87 6.55
CA ARG A 34 -2.85 -16.38 6.92
C ARG A 34 -3.11 -14.94 6.47
N GLU A 35 -2.17 -14.31 5.75
CA GLU A 35 -2.32 -12.90 5.35
C GLU A 35 -3.41 -12.73 4.27
N PRO A 36 -4.28 -11.71 4.39
CA PRO A 36 -5.20 -11.33 3.33
C PRO A 36 -4.43 -10.90 2.08
N TRP A 37 -4.90 -11.25 0.89
CA TRP A 37 -4.26 -10.89 -0.39
C TRP A 37 -4.01 -9.38 -0.57
N GLY A 38 -4.83 -8.52 0.05
CA GLY A 38 -4.63 -7.07 0.05
C GLY A 38 -3.38 -6.60 0.80
N ALA A 39 -2.80 -7.43 1.68
CA ALA A 39 -1.64 -7.07 2.49
C ALA A 39 -0.37 -6.86 1.65
N PHE A 40 -0.15 -7.69 0.62
CA PHE A 40 1.02 -7.57 -0.28
C PHE A 40 1.00 -6.25 -1.07
N LEU A 41 -0.16 -5.90 -1.64
CA LEU A 41 -0.30 -4.65 -2.39
C LEU A 41 -0.27 -3.41 -1.49
N GLY A 42 -0.72 -3.54 -0.24
CA GLY A 42 -0.56 -2.50 0.77
C GLY A 42 0.91 -2.27 1.10
N ARG A 43 1.64 -3.33 1.46
CA ARG A 43 3.08 -3.24 1.72
C ARG A 43 3.87 -2.69 0.53
N ALA A 44 3.61 -3.21 -0.66
CA ALA A 44 4.24 -2.74 -1.89
C ALA A 44 3.98 -1.25 -2.12
N ALA A 45 2.76 -0.77 -1.83
CA ALA A 45 2.42 0.64 -1.95
C ALA A 45 3.16 1.49 -0.92
N HIS A 46 3.10 1.13 0.37
CA HIS A 46 3.77 1.89 1.45
C HIS A 46 5.28 1.99 1.19
N GLU A 47 5.90 0.88 0.80
CA GLU A 47 7.33 0.83 0.51
C GLU A 47 7.71 1.66 -0.72
N ALA A 48 7.00 1.51 -1.84
CA ALA A 48 7.26 2.31 -3.04
C ALA A 48 7.13 3.81 -2.76
N ILE A 49 6.05 4.20 -2.08
CA ILE A 49 5.75 5.59 -1.75
C ILE A 49 6.79 6.16 -0.78
N GLY A 50 7.18 5.40 0.25
CA GLY A 50 8.23 5.82 1.20
C GLY A 50 9.61 5.96 0.56
N ILE A 51 10.00 5.03 -0.32
CA ILE A 51 11.26 5.12 -1.07
C ILE A 51 11.23 6.32 -2.01
N GLU A 52 10.14 6.52 -2.76
CA GLU A 52 10.00 7.64 -3.67
C GLU A 52 10.07 8.98 -2.94
N TYR A 53 9.43 9.09 -1.77
CA TYR A 53 9.57 10.28 -0.93
C TYR A 53 11.03 10.55 -0.58
N THR A 54 11.78 9.52 -0.18
CA THR A 54 13.20 9.63 0.17
C THR A 54 14.04 10.08 -1.02
N LEU A 55 13.77 9.56 -2.22
CA LEU A 55 14.48 9.94 -3.45
C LEU A 55 14.18 11.40 -3.87
N GLN A 56 12.96 11.88 -3.65
CA GLN A 56 12.59 13.28 -3.91
C GLN A 56 13.16 14.25 -2.87
N HIS A 57 13.59 13.75 -1.70
CA HIS A 57 14.11 14.55 -0.60
C HIS A 57 15.52 14.08 -0.16
N PRO A 58 16.54 14.08 -1.04
CA PRO A 58 17.84 13.48 -0.78
C PRO A 58 18.65 14.16 0.34
N SER A 59 18.25 15.37 0.74
CA SER A 59 18.88 16.13 1.84
C SER A 59 18.17 15.97 3.18
N SER A 60 17.01 15.30 3.20
CA SER A 60 16.19 15.10 4.39
C SER A 60 16.61 13.87 5.19
N ILE A 61 16.28 13.89 6.49
CA ILE A 61 16.36 12.72 7.34
C ILE A 61 14.95 12.14 7.41
N VAL A 62 14.75 11.03 6.68
CA VAL A 62 13.44 10.40 6.52
C VAL A 62 13.42 9.08 7.28
N PHE A 63 12.40 8.90 8.12
CA PHE A 63 12.06 7.67 8.80
C PHE A 63 10.82 7.07 8.15
N LEU A 64 10.83 5.76 7.93
CA LEU A 64 9.70 5.00 7.37
C LEU A 64 9.01 4.17 8.45
N ASP A 65 7.94 3.48 8.08
CA ASP A 65 7.06 2.61 8.90
C ASP A 65 7.72 1.53 9.79
N THR A 66 9.04 1.35 9.68
CA THR A 66 9.85 0.50 10.56
C THR A 66 10.37 1.22 11.80
N ALA A 67 10.45 2.55 11.77
CA ALA A 67 10.95 3.39 12.85
C ALA A 67 9.82 3.77 13.82
N SER A 68 10.07 3.58 15.11
CA SER A 68 9.10 3.96 16.15
C SER A 68 9.18 5.45 16.49
N LEU A 69 8.14 6.01 17.12
CA LEU A 69 8.18 7.41 17.59
C LEU A 69 9.36 7.68 18.50
N SER A 70 9.71 6.75 19.39
CA SER A 70 10.92 6.89 20.23
C SER A 70 12.20 6.96 19.40
N THR A 71 12.28 6.18 18.33
CA THR A 71 13.43 6.18 17.41
C THR A 71 13.49 7.51 16.66
N ILE A 72 12.36 7.95 16.11
CA ILE A 72 12.22 9.22 15.37
C ILE A 72 12.63 10.42 16.24
N VAL A 73 12.14 10.51 17.48
CA VAL A 73 12.48 11.62 18.39
C VAL A 73 13.98 11.63 18.72
N LYS A 74 14.54 10.44 19.02
CA LYS A 74 15.94 10.28 19.42
C LYS A 74 16.90 10.53 18.26
N GLU A 75 16.74 9.80 17.17
CA GLU A 75 17.65 9.83 16.01
C GLU A 75 17.44 11.07 15.14
N GLY A 76 16.20 11.55 15.04
CA GLY A 76 15.87 12.84 14.42
C GLY A 76 16.29 14.05 15.25
N LYS A 77 16.84 13.84 16.46
CA LYS A 77 17.28 14.89 17.39
C LYS A 77 16.19 15.94 17.64
N LEU A 78 14.94 15.48 17.78
CA LEU A 78 13.78 16.35 17.87
C LEU A 78 13.47 16.79 19.30
N GLY A 79 13.84 15.99 20.31
CA GLY A 79 13.55 16.26 21.70
C GLY A 79 13.90 15.08 22.60
N ASP A 80 13.07 14.86 23.62
CA ASP A 80 13.29 13.82 24.61
C ASP A 80 12.28 12.67 24.42
N PRO A 81 12.72 11.47 23.95
CA PRO A 81 11.84 10.33 23.76
C PRO A 81 11.23 9.83 25.08
N GLU A 82 11.83 10.16 26.24
CA GLU A 82 11.29 9.72 27.53
C GLU A 82 9.97 10.40 27.89
N ARG A 83 9.65 11.52 27.24
CA ARG A 83 8.37 12.23 27.37
C ARG A 83 7.20 11.49 26.73
N LEU A 84 7.47 10.53 25.84
CA LEU A 84 6.44 9.64 25.29
C LEU A 84 6.11 8.54 26.29
N SER A 85 4.82 8.21 26.45
CA SER A 85 4.40 7.04 27.23
C SER A 85 4.86 5.73 26.57
N GLU A 86 5.01 4.67 27.37
CA GLU A 86 5.60 3.39 26.93
C GLU A 86 4.98 2.83 25.64
N PHE A 87 3.65 2.80 25.53
CA PHE A 87 2.97 2.33 24.32
C PHE A 87 3.10 3.29 23.15
N VAL A 88 3.10 4.59 23.41
CA VAL A 88 3.23 5.63 22.36
C VAL A 88 4.61 5.56 21.70
N ARG A 89 5.66 5.22 22.46
CA ARG A 89 7.03 5.04 21.94
C ARG A 89 7.12 4.01 20.81
N LEU A 90 6.19 3.05 20.77
CA LEU A 90 6.18 1.94 19.81
C LEU A 90 5.40 2.24 18.53
N LEU A 91 4.60 3.30 18.51
CA LEU A 91 3.83 3.70 17.33
C LEU A 91 4.76 4.03 16.15
N ARG A 92 4.30 3.76 14.93
CA ARG A 92 5.11 3.87 13.71
C ARG A 92 4.31 4.58 12.62
N PRO A 93 4.60 5.86 12.37
CA PRO A 93 4.02 6.56 11.23
C PRO A 93 4.66 6.08 9.93
N ASP A 94 3.95 6.20 8.82
CA ASP A 94 4.41 5.64 7.54
C ASP A 94 5.63 6.39 6.98
N ILE A 95 5.61 7.73 7.05
CA ILE A 95 6.73 8.59 6.66
C ILE A 95 6.86 9.72 7.67
N THR A 96 8.07 9.95 8.18
CA THR A 96 8.41 11.15 8.95
C THR A 96 9.69 11.78 8.43
N ASP A 97 9.61 13.03 7.98
CA ASP A 97 10.77 13.84 7.60
C ASP A 97 11.11 14.82 8.73
N THR A 98 12.22 14.59 9.41
CA THR A 98 12.62 15.40 10.56
C THR A 98 13.38 16.66 10.17
N ARG A 99 13.72 16.84 8.89
CA ARG A 99 14.30 18.09 8.37
C ARG A 99 13.21 19.06 7.96
N LEU A 100 12.19 18.56 7.26
CA LEU A 100 11.03 19.35 6.84
C LEU A 100 9.96 19.44 7.94
N LEU A 101 10.10 18.68 9.02
CA LEU A 101 9.17 18.62 10.14
C LEU A 101 7.76 18.23 9.68
N VAL A 102 7.67 17.20 8.83
CA VAL A 102 6.40 16.70 8.32
C VAL A 102 6.23 15.20 8.56
N LEU A 103 4.98 14.79 8.71
CA LEU A 103 4.56 13.40 8.83
C LEU A 103 3.51 13.08 7.78
N PHE A 104 3.52 11.84 7.29
CA PHE A 104 2.49 11.28 6.43
C PHE A 104 2.06 9.90 6.92
N GLU A 105 0.75 9.64 6.83
CA GLU A 105 0.13 8.31 6.81
C GLU A 105 -0.29 7.97 5.40
N ILE A 106 -0.09 6.73 5.01
CA ILE A 106 -0.40 6.19 3.69
C ILE A 106 -1.63 5.28 3.84
N LYS A 107 -2.65 5.51 3.03
CA LYS A 107 -3.91 4.77 3.10
C LYS A 107 -4.48 4.45 1.72
N PRO A 108 -5.22 3.34 1.55
CA PRO A 108 -5.99 3.13 0.35
C PRO A 108 -6.99 4.28 0.12
N ASN A 109 -7.28 4.56 -1.14
CA ASN A 109 -8.18 5.64 -1.53
C ASN A 109 -9.67 5.23 -1.43
N ASP A 110 -10.13 5.01 -0.19
CA ASP A 110 -11.52 4.76 0.16
C ASP A 110 -11.93 5.54 1.43
N GLU A 111 -13.23 5.70 1.67
CA GLU A 111 -13.75 6.56 2.73
C GLU A 111 -13.43 6.07 4.16
N GLU A 112 -13.38 4.76 4.37
CA GLU A 112 -13.06 4.18 5.67
C GLU A 112 -11.58 4.42 5.99
N SER A 113 -10.70 4.07 5.05
CA SER A 113 -9.25 4.27 5.14
C SER A 113 -8.88 5.75 5.30
N ARG A 114 -9.58 6.66 4.61
CA ARG A 114 -9.41 8.11 4.77
C ARG A 114 -9.70 8.58 6.20
N ARG A 115 -10.83 8.14 6.76
CA ARG A 115 -11.25 8.49 8.12
C ARG A 115 -10.27 7.95 9.17
N GLU A 116 -9.84 6.70 9.00
CA GLU A 116 -8.83 6.08 9.84
C GLU A 116 -7.51 6.86 9.77
N GLY A 117 -7.03 7.13 8.56
CA GLY A 117 -5.79 7.87 8.31
C GLY A 117 -5.79 9.25 8.96
N ARG A 118 -6.87 10.04 8.81
CA ARG A 118 -7.01 11.34 9.48
C ARG A 118 -6.89 11.21 11.00
N GLY A 119 -7.50 10.18 11.58
CA GLY A 119 -7.39 9.87 13.00
C GLY A 119 -5.97 9.53 13.43
N GLN A 120 -5.25 8.73 12.64
CA GLN A 120 -3.87 8.32 12.92
C GLN A 120 -2.90 9.50 12.83
N VAL A 121 -2.97 10.31 11.76
CA VAL A 121 -2.17 11.54 11.60
C VAL A 121 -2.31 12.43 12.82
N GLY A 122 -3.56 12.72 13.25
CA GLY A 122 -3.81 13.57 14.41
C GLY A 122 -3.20 13.02 15.70
N ARG A 123 -3.32 11.70 15.93
CA ARG A 123 -2.74 11.04 17.12
C ARG A 123 -1.22 11.07 17.11
N TYR A 124 -0.60 10.78 15.96
CA TYR A 124 0.86 10.79 15.84
C TYR A 124 1.44 12.19 15.99
N LEU A 125 0.84 13.20 15.35
CA LEU A 125 1.28 14.59 15.50
C LEU A 125 1.12 15.09 16.93
N ALA A 126 0.00 14.76 17.61
CA ALA A 126 -0.18 15.13 19.01
C ALA A 126 0.89 14.50 19.90
N ALA A 127 1.09 13.18 19.78
CA ALA A 127 2.08 12.43 20.56
C ALA A 127 3.52 12.91 20.31
N LEU A 128 3.93 13.04 19.04
CA LEU A 128 5.26 13.54 18.69
C LEU A 128 5.48 14.94 19.24
N ASN A 129 4.53 15.86 19.03
CA ASN A 129 4.70 17.26 19.40
C ASN A 129 4.71 17.49 20.92
N GLU A 130 4.28 16.52 21.72
CA GLU A 130 4.48 16.51 23.17
C GLU A 130 5.93 16.20 23.55
N ALA A 131 6.68 15.43 22.75
CA ALA A 131 8.05 15.01 23.08
C ALA A 131 9.14 15.89 22.44
N VAL A 132 8.84 16.58 21.34
CA VAL A 132 9.80 17.43 20.62
C VAL A 132 9.96 18.83 21.25
N THR A 133 11.04 19.53 20.89
CA THR A 133 11.25 20.93 21.27
C THR A 133 10.30 21.86 20.50
N PRO A 134 9.92 23.04 21.05
CA PRO A 134 8.92 23.92 20.43
C PRO A 134 9.23 24.35 18.98
N ASP A 135 10.50 24.51 18.65
CA ASP A 135 11.02 24.89 17.33
C ASP A 135 11.03 23.73 16.31
N LYS A 136 10.76 22.50 16.77
CA LYS A 136 10.79 21.26 15.97
C LYS A 136 9.45 20.55 15.91
N LYS A 137 8.36 21.28 16.16
CA LYS A 137 7.02 20.72 16.02
C LYS A 137 6.74 20.32 14.57
N LEU A 138 6.25 19.11 14.40
CA LEU A 138 5.89 18.54 13.13
C LEU A 138 4.44 18.89 12.76
N VAL A 139 4.17 18.93 11.46
CA VAL A 139 2.84 19.11 10.87
C VAL A 139 2.54 18.00 9.87
N GLY A 140 1.30 17.91 9.39
CA GLY A 140 0.97 17.03 8.27
C GLY A 140 1.58 17.57 6.98
N GLY A 141 2.32 16.74 6.25
CA GLY A 141 2.92 17.15 4.98
C GLY A 141 1.89 17.31 3.87
N THR A 142 2.24 18.04 2.80
CA THR A 142 1.34 18.36 1.69
C THR A 142 2.03 18.18 0.34
N GLY A 143 1.24 18.13 -0.75
CA GLY A 143 1.76 18.18 -2.12
C GLY A 143 2.59 16.97 -2.56
N PHE A 144 2.58 15.87 -1.81
CA PHE A 144 3.27 14.65 -2.20
C PHE A 144 2.37 13.77 -3.07
N GLU A 145 2.76 13.62 -4.33
CA GLU A 145 2.03 12.87 -5.35
C GLU A 145 2.97 12.16 -6.32
N GLY A 146 2.45 11.14 -6.99
CA GLY A 146 3.20 10.41 -8.00
C GLY A 146 2.49 9.15 -8.47
N SER A 147 3.12 8.47 -9.41
CA SER A 147 2.66 7.17 -9.86
C SER A 147 3.80 6.35 -10.44
N LEU A 148 3.69 5.03 -10.34
CA LEU A 148 4.55 4.07 -11.03
C LEU A 148 3.69 3.06 -11.79
N PHE A 149 4.30 2.40 -12.77
CA PHE A 149 3.66 1.33 -13.52
C PHE A 149 4.44 0.03 -13.39
N LEU A 150 3.70 -1.08 -13.37
CA LEU A 150 4.24 -2.43 -13.41
C LEU A 150 3.66 -3.16 -14.61
N GLU A 151 4.53 -3.47 -15.57
CA GLU A 151 4.21 -4.27 -16.75
C GLU A 151 4.61 -5.71 -16.52
N PHE A 152 3.64 -6.62 -16.65
CA PHE A 152 3.86 -8.06 -16.68
C PHE A 152 3.83 -8.55 -18.12
N GLU A 153 4.87 -9.26 -18.53
CA GLU A 153 5.14 -9.77 -19.87
C GLU A 153 5.17 -8.64 -20.92
N ASN A 154 5.98 -8.76 -21.98
CA ASN A 154 6.03 -7.72 -23.00
C ASN A 154 4.66 -7.56 -23.69
N GLY A 155 3.95 -6.47 -23.40
CA GLY A 155 2.58 -6.22 -23.87
C GLY A 155 1.48 -6.91 -23.06
N GLY A 156 1.77 -7.45 -21.87
CA GLY A 156 0.78 -8.03 -20.97
C GLY A 156 0.06 -7.01 -20.08
N ALA A 157 -0.37 -7.45 -18.90
CA ALA A 157 -1.12 -6.61 -17.96
C ALA A 157 -0.27 -5.42 -17.50
N LEU A 158 -0.89 -4.23 -17.43
CA LEU A 158 -0.23 -3.03 -16.94
C LEU A 158 -0.95 -2.56 -15.68
N TRP A 159 -0.27 -2.67 -14.54
CA TRP A 159 -0.75 -2.16 -13.27
C TRP A 159 -0.18 -0.77 -13.05
N GLN A 160 -0.93 0.08 -12.36
CA GLN A 160 -0.46 1.40 -11.93
C GLN A 160 -0.77 1.58 -10.46
N LEU A 161 0.26 1.95 -9.70
CA LEU A 161 0.10 2.54 -8.37
C LEU A 161 0.15 4.05 -8.55
N SER A 162 -0.89 4.75 -8.11
CA SER A 162 -0.92 6.21 -8.04
C SER A 162 -1.18 6.65 -6.61
N TRP A 163 -0.54 7.73 -6.18
CA TRP A 163 -0.80 8.34 -4.88
C TRP A 163 -0.83 9.87 -4.96
N HIS A 164 -1.54 10.47 -4.01
CA HIS A 164 -1.61 11.91 -3.83
C HIS A 164 -1.93 12.24 -2.38
N THR A 165 -1.61 13.45 -1.93
CA THR A 165 -1.85 13.91 -0.55
C THR A 165 -2.95 14.97 -0.53
N PRO A 166 -4.25 14.58 -0.46
CA PRO A 166 -5.35 15.53 -0.52
C PRO A 166 -5.58 16.29 0.79
N GLU A 167 -5.11 15.75 1.92
CA GLU A 167 -5.22 16.36 3.25
C GLU A 167 -3.84 16.38 3.91
N PRO A 168 -3.52 17.38 4.75
CA PRO A 168 -2.24 17.44 5.44
C PRO A 168 -1.93 16.15 6.21
N GLY A 169 -0.82 15.51 5.84
CA GLY A 169 -0.31 14.29 6.42
C GLY A 169 -1.05 13.01 6.00
N LEU A 170 -2.02 13.05 5.09
CA LEU A 170 -2.69 11.86 4.61
C LEU A 170 -2.43 11.67 3.12
N THR A 171 -1.58 10.71 2.78
CA THR A 171 -1.32 10.27 1.41
C THR A 171 -2.25 9.11 1.07
N LEU A 172 -3.04 9.26 0.02
CA LEU A 172 -3.94 8.22 -0.47
C LEU A 172 -3.38 7.54 -1.70
N TYR A 173 -3.42 6.21 -1.74
CA TYR A 173 -2.97 5.43 -2.89
C TYR A 173 -4.09 4.60 -3.52
N ARG A 174 -3.92 4.30 -4.81
CA ARG A 174 -4.81 3.44 -5.57
C ARG A 174 -4.01 2.56 -6.52
N TRP A 175 -4.33 1.27 -6.52
CA TRP A 175 -3.95 0.35 -7.59
C TRP A 175 -5.01 0.36 -8.69
N SER A 176 -4.56 0.43 -9.94
CA SER A 176 -5.41 0.32 -11.11
C SER A 176 -4.81 -0.61 -12.15
N TYR A 177 -5.67 -1.11 -13.02
CA TYR A 177 -5.36 -2.12 -14.02
C TYR A 177 -5.70 -1.62 -15.41
N ARG A 178 -4.86 -1.97 -16.37
CA ARG A 178 -5.10 -1.77 -17.81
C ARG A 178 -4.90 -3.10 -18.51
N ARG A 179 -5.82 -3.42 -19.42
CA ARG A 179 -5.88 -4.72 -20.07
C ARG A 179 -4.66 -4.96 -20.95
N LYS A 180 -4.26 -6.23 -21.00
CA LYS A 180 -3.32 -6.75 -21.98
C LYS A 180 -3.73 -6.30 -23.38
N LYS A 181 -2.83 -5.62 -24.08
CA LYS A 181 -3.00 -5.21 -25.47
C LYS A 181 -1.72 -5.61 -26.22
N PRO A 182 -1.71 -6.78 -26.87
CA PRO A 182 -0.54 -7.25 -27.59
C PRO A 182 -0.06 -6.19 -28.59
N ASN A 183 1.26 -6.05 -28.71
CA ASN A 183 1.94 -5.13 -29.62
C ASN A 183 1.67 -3.63 -29.37
N ALA A 184 0.97 -3.26 -28.29
CA ALA A 184 0.82 -1.85 -27.91
C ALA A 184 2.03 -1.38 -27.11
N SER A 185 2.52 -0.20 -27.47
CA SER A 185 3.54 0.50 -26.69
C SER A 185 3.05 0.76 -25.26
N TRP A 186 4.00 1.02 -24.36
CA TRP A 186 3.68 1.40 -22.98
C TRP A 186 2.76 2.63 -22.94
N LYS A 187 3.02 3.65 -23.79
CA LYS A 187 2.23 4.89 -23.85
C LYS A 187 0.77 4.62 -24.23
N GLU A 188 0.57 3.79 -25.25
CA GLU A 188 -0.79 3.40 -25.69
C GLU A 188 -1.53 2.60 -24.62
N ARG A 189 -0.83 1.76 -23.86
CA ARG A 189 -1.44 1.04 -22.74
C ARG A 189 -1.72 1.96 -21.57
N ALA A 190 -0.80 2.83 -21.19
CA ALA A 190 -0.97 3.81 -20.12
C ALA A 190 -2.18 4.74 -20.37
N ALA A 191 -2.44 5.07 -21.64
CA ALA A 191 -3.60 5.85 -22.09
C ALA A 191 -4.94 5.08 -22.08
N GLN A 192 -4.94 3.76 -21.85
CA GLN A 192 -6.18 3.02 -21.69
C GLN A 192 -6.94 3.49 -20.44
N LYS A 193 -8.26 3.30 -20.47
CA LYS A 193 -9.11 3.51 -19.29
C LYS A 193 -8.62 2.62 -18.15
N ALA A 194 -8.35 3.25 -17.01
CA ALA A 194 -8.03 2.54 -15.78
C ALA A 194 -9.25 1.76 -15.27
N GLU A 195 -9.04 0.48 -14.97
CA GLU A 195 -10.00 -0.43 -14.35
C GLU A 195 -9.59 -0.73 -12.90
N GLU A 196 -10.52 -1.24 -12.10
CA GLU A 196 -10.20 -1.81 -10.79
C GLU A 196 -9.34 -3.07 -10.98
N LEU A 197 -8.35 -3.25 -10.11
CA LEU A 197 -7.45 -4.38 -10.18
C LEU A 197 -8.20 -5.69 -9.84
N PRO A 198 -8.35 -6.64 -10.79
CA PRO A 198 -9.15 -7.84 -10.56
C PRO A 198 -8.57 -8.71 -9.44
N ARG A 199 -9.41 -9.26 -8.56
CA ARG A 199 -8.98 -10.14 -7.45
C ARG A 199 -8.13 -11.33 -7.92
N VAL A 200 -8.42 -11.87 -9.10
CA VAL A 200 -7.65 -12.96 -9.71
C VAL A 200 -6.23 -12.50 -10.07
N GLU A 201 -6.08 -11.30 -10.64
CA GLU A 201 -4.77 -10.71 -10.94
C GLU A 201 -3.97 -10.47 -9.66
N ILE A 202 -4.60 -9.96 -8.60
CA ILE A 202 -3.96 -9.76 -7.29
C ILE A 202 -3.47 -11.10 -6.72
N ALA A 203 -4.32 -12.13 -6.74
CA ALA A 203 -3.98 -13.45 -6.19
C ALA A 203 -2.84 -14.12 -6.98
N GLN A 204 -2.75 -13.87 -8.28
CA GLN A 204 -1.78 -14.52 -9.15
C GLN A 204 -0.42 -13.80 -9.19
N ARG A 205 -0.42 -12.47 -9.03
CA ARG A 205 0.76 -11.63 -9.30
C ARG A 205 1.12 -10.66 -8.17
N GLY A 206 0.32 -10.56 -7.10
CA GLY A 206 0.51 -9.56 -6.05
C GLY A 206 1.84 -9.64 -5.31
N GLU A 207 2.29 -10.86 -4.96
CA GLU A 207 3.60 -11.07 -4.35
C GLU A 207 4.75 -10.75 -5.31
N LEU A 208 4.62 -11.18 -6.57
CA LEU A 208 5.60 -10.88 -7.62
C LEU A 208 5.71 -9.36 -7.86
N ALA A 209 4.60 -8.63 -7.76
CA ALA A 209 4.58 -7.17 -7.86
C ALA A 209 5.37 -6.49 -6.74
N GLU A 210 5.17 -6.93 -5.50
CA GLU A 210 5.92 -6.43 -4.33
C GLU A 210 7.43 -6.63 -4.54
N GLN A 211 7.85 -7.83 -4.93
CA GLN A 211 9.25 -8.17 -5.17
C GLN A 211 9.86 -7.37 -6.33
N ALA A 212 9.15 -7.23 -7.45
CA ALA A 212 9.62 -6.48 -8.61
C ALA A 212 9.82 -4.99 -8.29
N ILE A 213 8.93 -4.39 -7.50
CA ILE A 213 9.04 -2.99 -7.06
C ILE A 213 10.26 -2.80 -6.16
N ARG A 214 10.49 -3.70 -5.19
CA ARG A 214 11.70 -3.68 -4.33
C ARG A 214 12.98 -3.75 -5.14
N ALA A 215 13.01 -4.63 -6.15
CA ALA A 215 14.15 -4.78 -7.04
C ALA A 215 14.39 -3.53 -7.89
N ALA A 216 13.33 -2.93 -8.43
CA ALA A 216 13.41 -1.71 -9.26
C ALA A 216 14.01 -0.51 -8.52
N TYR A 217 13.73 -0.38 -7.22
CA TYR A 217 14.32 0.65 -6.37
C TYR A 217 15.73 0.32 -5.84
N GLY A 218 16.37 -0.74 -6.35
CA GLY A 218 17.76 -1.10 -6.04
C GLY A 218 17.97 -1.70 -4.65
N ARG A 219 16.90 -2.08 -3.94
CA ARG A 219 16.98 -2.67 -2.60
C ARG A 219 16.75 -4.19 -2.58
N GLY A 220 16.52 -4.83 -3.73
CA GLY A 220 16.23 -6.27 -3.83
C GLY A 220 16.78 -6.92 -5.09
N GLU A 221 16.82 -8.25 -5.09
CA GLU A 221 17.12 -9.05 -6.29
C GLU A 221 15.89 -9.12 -7.20
N TRP A 222 16.10 -9.09 -8.52
CA TRP A 222 15.01 -9.29 -9.48
C TRP A 222 14.43 -10.70 -9.33
N PRO A 223 13.11 -10.86 -9.10
CA PRO A 223 12.49 -12.17 -9.01
C PRO A 223 12.59 -12.92 -10.34
N LYS A 224 13.02 -14.18 -10.31
CA LYS A 224 13.33 -14.99 -11.50
C LYS A 224 12.12 -15.19 -12.41
N GLU A 225 10.94 -15.21 -11.83
CA GLU A 225 9.66 -15.39 -12.50
C GLU A 225 9.11 -14.08 -13.09
N PHE A 226 9.70 -12.92 -12.75
CA PHE A 226 9.26 -11.65 -13.30
C PHE A 226 9.83 -11.43 -14.69
N GLN A 227 8.94 -11.60 -15.66
CA GLN A 227 9.18 -11.19 -17.04
C GLN A 227 8.39 -9.90 -17.24
N GLY A 228 9.05 -8.75 -17.26
CA GLY A 228 8.33 -7.48 -17.27
C GLY A 228 9.22 -6.26 -17.09
N GLN A 229 8.60 -5.10 -16.84
CA GLN A 229 9.28 -3.85 -16.55
C GLN A 229 8.55 -3.07 -15.45
N VAL A 230 9.31 -2.35 -14.63
CA VAL A 230 8.77 -1.36 -13.68
C VAL A 230 9.14 0.02 -14.21
N TYR A 231 8.16 0.88 -14.41
CA TYR A 231 8.37 2.27 -14.81
C TYR A 231 8.21 3.15 -13.58
N LEU A 232 9.31 3.75 -13.14
CA LEU A 232 9.36 4.59 -11.96
C LEU A 232 8.77 5.98 -12.24
N PRO A 233 8.46 6.79 -11.21
CA PRO A 233 7.87 8.12 -11.41
C PRO A 233 8.71 9.04 -12.31
N VAL A 234 10.03 8.89 -12.31
CA VAL A 234 10.95 9.62 -13.21
C VAL A 234 10.76 9.24 -14.68
N ASP A 235 10.38 8.00 -14.97
CA ASP A 235 10.15 7.50 -16.33
C ASP A 235 8.80 7.95 -16.91
N CYS A 236 7.91 8.42 -16.03
CA CYS A 236 6.53 8.78 -16.36
C CYS A 236 6.36 10.26 -16.75
N ARG A 237 7.44 11.04 -16.79
CA ARG A 237 7.46 12.48 -17.09
C ARG A 237 7.71 12.78 -18.57
#